data_AF-A0A1Z4LMZ8-F1
#
_entry.id   AF-A0A1Z4LMZ8-F1
#
_cell.length_a   1.000
_cell.length_b   1.000
_cell.length_c   1.000
_cell.angle_alpha   90.00
_cell.angle_beta   90.00
_cell.angle_gamma   90.00
#
_symmetry.space_group_name_H-M   'P 1'
#
loop_
_entity.id
_entity.type
_entity.pdbx_description
1 polymer ?
#
loop_
_entity_poly.entity_id
_entity_poly.type
_entity_poly.pdbx_seq_one_letter_code
_entity_poly.pdbx_strand_id
1 'polypeptide(L)'
;MSKLKSASLYLLGIIGLSLPISIALILSPMQPAHACRPGPGSKPATIAQRVDKTPIVFQGVVRRVKRDTIVIRVKRYLKGSGPKLVNLKGFNLTSCDNFIQKPGGNFIFFAENKGSQPWNAVYDGAFGSVRPWDKTTRQELRKLGLIGKKVKKDSKCAFDSRKTVDTVKNQVGKIRKIHDRLYIIVSKDNGRFAPCNLSDEFKKDGLMIRFSGDVKEIYPNERWAATLFKLSDYKVVDEEDKSTKVSEFNSVNKEE
;
A
#
# COMPACT_ATOMS: atom_id res chain seq x y z
N MET A 1 30.55 32.47 -49.08
CA MET A 1 31.64 31.78 -49.81
C MET A 1 31.35 30.28 -49.80
N SER A 2 31.35 29.67 -51.01
CA SER A 2 31.57 28.25 -51.35
C SER A 2 30.76 27.13 -50.65
N LYS A 3 30.22 26.09 -51.31
CA LYS A 3 30.26 25.61 -52.70
C LYS A 3 29.14 24.55 -52.87
N LEU A 4 28.45 24.59 -54.00
CA LEU A 4 27.69 23.48 -54.60
C LEU A 4 28.59 22.25 -54.83
N LYS A 5 28.04 21.03 -54.67
CA LYS A 5 28.23 19.78 -55.46
C LYS A 5 27.16 18.79 -54.97
N SER A 6 26.62 17.82 -55.69
CA SER A 6 26.54 17.45 -57.11
C SER A 6 25.56 16.28 -57.14
N ALA A 7 24.70 16.22 -58.15
CA ALA A 7 23.77 15.11 -58.37
C ALA A 7 24.49 13.77 -58.57
N SER A 8 23.84 12.67 -58.20
CA SER A 8 24.16 11.33 -58.71
C SER A 8 22.87 10.62 -59.09
N LEU A 9 22.64 10.54 -60.41
CA LEU A 9 21.71 9.64 -61.08
C LEU A 9 22.24 8.20 -60.96
N TYR A 10 21.42 7.25 -60.52
CA TYR A 10 21.55 5.83 -60.85
C TYR A 10 20.14 5.29 -61.06
N LEU A 11 19.72 5.16 -62.31
CA LEU A 11 19.74 3.93 -63.12
C LEU A 11 18.69 2.92 -62.67
N LEU A 12 17.55 2.98 -63.36
CA LEU A 12 16.47 1.99 -63.37
C LEU A 12 17.00 0.64 -63.90
N GLY A 13 17.22 -0.31 -63.00
CA GLY A 13 17.36 -1.72 -63.33
C GLY A 13 16.03 -2.43 -63.17
N ILE A 14 15.32 -2.64 -64.28
CA ILE A 14 14.16 -3.53 -64.35
C ILE A 14 14.72 -4.97 -64.35
N ILE A 15 14.66 -5.65 -63.22
CA ILE A 15 14.89 -7.09 -63.13
C ILE A 15 13.53 -7.77 -63.09
N GLY A 16 13.25 -8.51 -64.15
CA GLY A 16 12.06 -9.32 -64.30
C GLY A 16 12.05 -10.55 -63.38
N LEU A 17 10.84 -10.87 -62.93
CA LEU A 17 10.29 -12.21 -62.72
C LEU A 17 11.22 -13.30 -62.15
N SER A 18 11.05 -13.59 -60.86
CA SER A 18 10.31 -14.80 -60.44
C SER A 18 10.05 -14.67 -58.94
N LEU A 19 8.78 -14.49 -58.56
CA LEU A 19 8.38 -14.56 -57.17
C LEU A 19 8.19 -16.06 -56.86
N PRO A 20 9.07 -16.72 -56.09
CA PRO A 20 8.67 -17.96 -55.45
C PRO A 20 7.49 -17.60 -54.57
N ILE A 21 6.34 -18.23 -54.81
CA ILE A 21 5.21 -18.23 -53.88
C ILE A 21 5.72 -18.92 -52.62
N SER A 22 6.39 -18.14 -51.77
CA SER A 22 6.74 -18.55 -50.44
C SER A 22 5.44 -18.50 -49.67
N ILE A 23 4.79 -19.65 -49.55
CA ILE A 23 3.74 -19.86 -48.57
C ILE A 23 4.44 -19.71 -47.21
N ALA A 24 4.57 -18.47 -46.75
CA ALA A 24 4.94 -18.18 -45.39
C ALA A 24 3.78 -18.72 -44.55
N LEU A 25 3.94 -19.94 -44.04
CA LEU A 25 3.13 -20.40 -42.92
C LEU A 25 3.39 -19.39 -41.80
N ILE A 26 2.47 -18.44 -41.66
CA ILE A 26 2.38 -17.57 -40.49
C ILE A 26 1.90 -18.51 -39.38
N LEU A 27 2.84 -19.29 -38.84
CA LEU A 27 2.72 -19.92 -37.54
C LEU A 27 2.68 -18.77 -36.54
N SER A 28 1.49 -18.18 -36.38
CA SER A 28 1.17 -17.39 -35.22
C SER A 28 1.52 -18.29 -34.03
N PRO A 29 2.49 -17.95 -33.17
CA PRO A 29 2.74 -18.74 -31.98
C PRO A 29 1.46 -18.66 -31.15
N MET A 30 0.61 -19.69 -31.29
CA MET A 30 -0.51 -19.92 -30.41
C MET A 30 0.10 -20.18 -29.04
N GLN A 31 0.25 -19.12 -28.25
CA GLN A 31 0.62 -19.27 -26.85
C GLN A 31 -0.44 -20.18 -26.23
N PRO A 32 -0.02 -21.31 -25.62
CA PRO A 32 -0.97 -22.29 -25.11
C PRO A 32 -1.84 -21.63 -24.04
N ALA A 33 -3.10 -21.39 -24.37
CA ALA A 33 -4.12 -20.89 -23.45
C ALA A 33 -4.38 -21.85 -22.25
N HIS A 34 -3.75 -23.02 -22.25
CA HIS A 34 -3.82 -24.05 -21.22
C HIS A 34 -2.88 -23.84 -20.03
N ALA A 35 -1.91 -22.90 -20.08
CA ALA A 35 -1.02 -22.64 -18.96
C ALA A 35 -1.71 -21.97 -17.76
N CYS A 36 -3.01 -21.68 -17.89
CA CYS A 36 -3.72 -20.79 -16.99
C CYS A 36 -4.80 -21.39 -16.11
N ARG A 37 -4.89 -22.73 -16.05
CA ARG A 37 -5.74 -23.38 -15.06
C ARG A 37 -4.88 -23.94 -13.94
N PRO A 38 -5.13 -23.57 -12.68
CA PRO A 38 -4.58 -24.31 -11.57
C PRO A 38 -4.91 -25.80 -11.76
N GLY A 39 -3.98 -26.69 -11.43
CA GLY A 39 -4.26 -28.14 -11.50
C GLY A 39 -5.52 -28.48 -10.70
N PRO A 40 -6.32 -29.48 -11.12
CA PRO A 40 -7.53 -29.88 -10.40
C PRO A 40 -7.27 -30.06 -8.90
N GLY A 41 -8.06 -29.41 -8.05
CA GLY A 41 -7.92 -29.47 -6.59
C GLY A 41 -6.88 -28.55 -5.96
N SER A 42 -6.08 -27.82 -6.75
CA SER A 42 -5.18 -26.81 -6.20
C SER A 42 -5.95 -25.63 -5.60
N LYS A 43 -5.49 -25.16 -4.44
CA LYS A 43 -6.07 -24.05 -3.70
C LYS A 43 -5.08 -22.89 -3.67
N PRO A 44 -5.56 -21.63 -3.71
CA PRO A 44 -4.68 -20.48 -3.49
C PRO A 44 -4.04 -20.57 -2.11
N ALA A 45 -2.79 -20.13 -1.99
CA ALA A 45 -2.17 -19.98 -0.68
C ALA A 45 -2.94 -18.97 0.16
N THR A 46 -2.99 -19.24 1.45
CA THR A 46 -3.62 -18.38 2.44
C THR A 46 -2.89 -17.03 2.51
N ILE A 47 -3.56 -15.96 2.98
CA ILE A 47 -2.89 -14.67 3.19
C ILE A 47 -1.71 -14.81 4.14
N ALA A 48 -1.81 -15.67 5.16
CA ALA A 48 -0.74 -15.94 6.10
C ALA A 48 0.54 -16.41 5.38
N GLN A 49 0.43 -17.46 4.56
CA GLN A 49 1.54 -18.01 3.78
C GLN A 49 2.13 -16.97 2.81
N ARG A 50 1.27 -16.19 2.17
CA ARG A 50 1.72 -15.14 1.24
C ARG A 50 2.45 -14.02 1.95
N VAL A 51 1.92 -13.54 3.08
CA VAL A 51 2.58 -12.50 3.89
C VAL A 51 3.94 -12.98 4.39
N ASP A 52 4.04 -14.24 4.82
CA ASP A 52 5.28 -14.83 5.30
C ASP A 52 6.37 -14.83 4.21
N LYS A 53 6.06 -15.37 3.03
CA LYS A 53 6.99 -15.47 1.89
C LYS A 53 7.31 -14.14 1.20
N THR A 54 6.48 -13.12 1.38
CA THR A 54 6.63 -11.85 0.66
C THR A 54 7.39 -10.82 1.51
N PRO A 55 8.47 -10.19 1.01
CA PRO A 55 9.21 -9.17 1.74
C PRO A 55 8.39 -7.90 2.01
N ILE A 56 7.61 -7.45 1.03
CA ILE A 56 6.84 -6.21 1.10
C ILE A 56 5.37 -6.49 0.82
N VAL A 57 4.51 -6.15 1.78
CA VAL A 57 3.06 -6.31 1.67
C VAL A 57 2.41 -4.96 1.97
N PHE A 58 1.55 -4.48 1.08
CA PHE A 58 0.92 -3.17 1.25
C PHE A 58 -0.49 -3.13 0.69
N GLN A 59 -1.31 -2.26 1.27
CA GLN A 59 -2.62 -1.90 0.73
C GLN A 59 -2.44 -0.67 -0.16
N GLY A 60 -3.09 -0.64 -1.33
CA GLY A 60 -3.05 0.51 -2.21
C GLY A 60 -4.23 0.62 -3.16
N VAL A 61 -4.34 1.79 -3.79
CA VAL A 61 -5.33 2.07 -4.83
C VAL A 61 -4.62 2.21 -6.17
N VAL A 62 -5.11 1.49 -7.17
CA VAL A 62 -4.54 1.54 -8.53
C VAL A 62 -4.84 2.90 -9.16
N ARG A 63 -3.81 3.62 -9.56
CA ARG A 63 -3.93 4.94 -10.23
C ARG A 63 -3.85 4.82 -11.74
N ARG A 64 -3.03 3.90 -12.25
CA ARG A 64 -2.83 3.71 -13.68
C ARG A 64 -2.47 2.25 -13.96
N VAL A 65 -2.97 1.73 -15.09
CA VAL A 65 -2.63 0.40 -15.62
C VAL A 65 -1.98 0.61 -16.99
N LYS A 66 -0.84 -0.03 -17.24
CA LYS A 66 -0.10 0.00 -18.51
C LYS A 66 0.48 -1.38 -18.80
N ARG A 67 -0.08 -2.13 -19.77
CA ARG A 67 0.42 -3.47 -20.16
C ARG A 67 0.72 -4.35 -18.93
N ASP A 68 2.00 -4.51 -18.57
CA ASP A 68 2.53 -5.35 -17.49
C ASP A 68 2.85 -4.59 -16.19
N THR A 69 2.60 -3.29 -16.17
CA THR A 69 2.98 -2.37 -15.09
C THR A 69 1.76 -1.61 -14.57
N ILE A 70 1.64 -1.50 -13.25
CA ILE A 70 0.62 -0.70 -12.58
C ILE A 70 1.26 0.34 -11.66
N VAL A 71 0.65 1.52 -11.61
CA VAL A 71 1.02 2.59 -10.69
C VAL A 71 0.04 2.60 -9.54
N ILE A 72 0.53 2.43 -8.31
CA ILE A 72 -0.28 2.24 -7.11
C ILE A 72 -0.01 3.38 -6.14
N ARG A 73 -1.07 4.02 -5.66
CA ARG A 73 -0.99 4.89 -4.48
C ARG A 73 -1.11 4.05 -3.23
N VAL A 74 -0.02 3.91 -2.49
CA VAL A 74 0.03 3.11 -1.26
C VAL A 74 -0.76 3.82 -0.16
N LYS A 75 -1.72 3.11 0.44
CA LYS A 75 -2.45 3.56 1.62
C LYS A 75 -1.68 3.24 2.90
N ARG A 76 -1.12 2.03 3.01
CA ARG A 76 -0.29 1.57 4.13
C ARG A 76 0.56 0.37 3.76
N TYR A 77 1.69 0.23 4.45
CA TYR A 77 2.48 -1.00 4.46
C TYR A 77 2.03 -1.90 5.61
N LEU A 78 1.68 -3.14 5.29
CA LEU A 78 1.36 -4.21 6.23
C LEU A 78 2.63 -4.98 6.65
N LYS A 79 3.59 -5.10 5.73
CA LYS A 79 4.94 -5.64 5.94
C LYS A 79 5.93 -4.88 5.06
N GLY A 80 7.14 -4.64 5.55
CA GLY A 80 8.15 -3.83 4.87
C GLY A 80 7.83 -2.33 4.90
N SER A 81 8.51 -1.56 4.04
CA SER A 81 8.33 -0.11 3.88
C SER A 81 8.70 0.32 2.46
N GLY A 82 8.32 1.55 2.07
CA GLY A 82 8.69 2.12 0.78
C GLY A 82 7.94 3.41 0.43
N PRO A 83 7.95 3.84 -0.84
CA PRO A 83 7.36 5.11 -1.26
C PRO A 83 5.83 5.09 -1.23
N LYS A 84 5.21 6.28 -1.26
CA LYS A 84 3.74 6.44 -1.35
C LYS A 84 3.18 6.11 -2.73
N LEU A 85 4.03 6.11 -3.76
CA LEU A 85 3.67 5.76 -5.13
C LEU A 85 4.60 4.64 -5.58
N VAL A 86 4.02 3.49 -5.93
CA VAL A 86 4.76 2.29 -6.32
C VAL A 86 4.43 1.97 -7.78
N ASN A 87 5.47 1.85 -8.60
CA ASN A 87 5.38 1.21 -9.91
C ASN A 87 5.65 -0.27 -9.73
N LEU A 88 4.66 -1.11 -9.98
CA LEU A 88 4.74 -2.57 -9.83
C LEU A 88 4.69 -3.21 -11.22
N LYS A 89 5.73 -3.96 -11.59
CA LYS A 89 5.83 -4.70 -12.85
C LYS A 89 5.54 -6.18 -12.66
N GLY A 90 5.40 -6.85 -13.80
CA GLY A 90 5.10 -8.28 -13.87
C GLY A 90 3.65 -8.58 -13.57
N PHE A 91 2.77 -7.58 -13.56
CA PHE A 91 1.34 -7.74 -13.32
C PHE A 91 0.65 -8.30 -14.60
N ASN A 92 -0.33 -9.20 -14.46
CA ASN A 92 -1.05 -9.89 -15.55
C ASN A 92 -0.20 -10.77 -16.50
N LEU A 93 1.11 -10.92 -16.31
CA LEU A 93 1.92 -11.77 -17.19
C LEU A 93 1.69 -13.28 -16.96
N THR A 94 1.40 -13.66 -15.72
CA THR A 94 1.28 -15.06 -15.29
C THR A 94 -0.02 -15.34 -14.53
N SER A 95 -0.85 -14.32 -14.31
CA SER A 95 -2.14 -14.46 -13.63
C SER A 95 -3.22 -14.81 -14.62
N CYS A 96 -4.01 -15.81 -14.27
CA CYS A 96 -5.06 -16.33 -15.14
C CYS A 96 -6.41 -15.70 -14.86
N ASP A 97 -6.49 -15.02 -13.72
CA ASP A 97 -7.56 -14.10 -13.39
C ASP A 97 -7.07 -12.67 -13.64
N ASN A 98 -7.77 -11.98 -14.55
CA ASN A 98 -7.54 -10.58 -14.91
C ASN A 98 -7.98 -9.65 -13.77
N PHE A 99 -7.20 -9.51 -12.70
CA PHE A 99 -7.70 -8.84 -11.50
C PHE A 99 -7.73 -7.31 -11.54
N ILE A 100 -6.92 -6.65 -12.39
CA ILE A 100 -6.87 -5.18 -12.43
C ILE A 100 -6.79 -4.69 -13.88
N GLN A 101 -7.96 -4.51 -14.49
CA GLN A 101 -8.06 -3.92 -15.83
C GLN A 101 -8.30 -2.41 -15.80
N LYS A 102 -8.79 -1.88 -14.67
CA LYS A 102 -9.18 -0.48 -14.53
C LYS A 102 -8.56 0.16 -13.28
N PRO A 103 -8.18 1.45 -13.34
CA PRO A 103 -7.84 2.23 -12.15
C PRO A 103 -8.98 2.28 -11.12
N GLY A 104 -8.65 2.66 -9.89
CA GLY A 104 -9.60 2.91 -8.80
C GLY A 104 -9.77 1.75 -7.83
N GLY A 105 -9.44 0.53 -8.22
CA GLY A 105 -9.56 -0.63 -7.33
C GLY A 105 -8.59 -0.58 -6.14
N ASN A 106 -9.07 -1.03 -4.97
CA ASN A 106 -8.33 -1.10 -3.71
C ASN A 106 -7.96 -2.56 -3.42
N PHE A 107 -6.66 -2.82 -3.25
CA PHE A 107 -6.13 -4.18 -3.14
C PHE A 107 -5.04 -4.27 -2.08
N ILE A 108 -4.78 -5.50 -1.62
CA ILE A 108 -3.51 -5.88 -1.02
C ILE A 108 -2.56 -6.37 -2.11
N PHE A 109 -1.33 -5.86 -2.10
CA PHE A 109 -0.26 -6.17 -3.04
C PHE A 109 0.86 -6.91 -2.34
N PHE A 110 1.39 -7.92 -3.03
CA PHE A 110 2.54 -8.70 -2.60
C PHE A 110 3.71 -8.38 -3.54
N ALA A 111 4.79 -7.83 -3.01
CA ALA A 111 5.89 -7.33 -3.82
C ALA A 111 7.27 -7.61 -3.21
N GLU A 112 8.28 -7.57 -4.08
CA GLU A 112 9.68 -7.53 -3.72
C GLU A 112 10.35 -6.30 -4.35
N ASN A 113 11.30 -5.72 -3.62
CA ASN A 113 12.14 -4.63 -4.13
C ASN A 113 13.54 -5.15 -4.38
N LYS A 114 13.97 -5.17 -5.65
CA LYS A 114 15.33 -5.55 -6.08
C LYS A 114 16.25 -4.33 -6.28
N GLY A 115 16.00 -3.23 -5.57
CA GLY A 115 16.81 -2.02 -5.59
C GLY A 115 15.98 -0.78 -5.94
N SER A 116 15.86 -0.49 -7.24
CA SER A 116 15.10 0.65 -7.77
C SER A 116 13.75 0.23 -8.36
N GLN A 117 12.83 1.18 -8.49
CA GLN A 117 11.58 0.95 -9.21
C GLN A 117 11.85 0.57 -10.68
N PRO A 118 10.93 -0.21 -11.32
CA PRO A 118 9.70 -0.77 -10.75
C PRO A 118 9.95 -2.00 -9.86
N TRP A 119 9.11 -2.18 -8.83
CA TRP A 119 9.09 -3.37 -7.97
C TRP A 119 8.49 -4.56 -8.70
N ASN A 120 8.80 -5.79 -8.27
CA ASN A 120 8.20 -7.00 -8.85
C ASN A 120 7.01 -7.46 -8.02
N ALA A 121 5.96 -7.87 -8.71
CA ALA A 121 4.88 -8.66 -8.14
C ALA A 121 5.39 -10.04 -7.68
N VAL A 122 5.02 -10.44 -6.45
CA VAL A 122 5.29 -11.79 -5.92
C VAL A 122 4.03 -12.65 -6.13
N TYR A 123 4.18 -13.69 -6.94
CA TYR A 123 3.10 -14.58 -7.35
C TYR A 123 2.97 -15.81 -6.45
N ASP A 124 1.75 -16.30 -6.36
CA ASP A 124 1.41 -17.58 -5.75
C ASP A 124 0.83 -18.51 -6.81
N GLY A 125 1.70 -18.98 -7.71
CA GLY A 125 1.30 -19.76 -8.88
C GLY A 125 0.26 -19.05 -9.74
N ALA A 126 -0.84 -19.73 -10.04
CA ALA A 126 -1.93 -19.23 -10.89
C ALA A 126 -2.83 -18.16 -10.21
N PHE A 127 -2.72 -17.96 -8.90
CA PHE A 127 -3.67 -17.18 -8.10
C PHE A 127 -3.31 -15.70 -7.93
N GLY A 128 -2.43 -15.19 -8.79
CA GLY A 128 -2.12 -13.76 -8.93
C GLY A 128 -1.30 -13.14 -7.78
N SER A 129 -0.89 -11.88 -7.94
CA SER A 129 -0.05 -11.14 -6.98
C SER A 129 -0.82 -10.15 -6.10
N VAL A 130 -2.15 -10.20 -6.13
CA VAL A 130 -3.05 -9.25 -5.46
C VAL A 130 -4.28 -9.93 -4.88
N ARG A 131 -4.93 -9.33 -3.88
CA ARG A 131 -6.30 -9.68 -3.46
C ARG A 131 -7.14 -8.41 -3.27
N PRO A 132 -8.46 -8.44 -3.56
CA PRO A 132 -9.35 -7.31 -3.27
C PRO A 132 -9.32 -6.91 -1.80
N TRP A 133 -9.39 -5.60 -1.52
CA TRP A 133 -9.50 -5.09 -0.16
C TRP A 133 -10.96 -5.16 0.36
N ASP A 134 -11.49 -6.37 0.51
CA ASP A 134 -12.87 -6.63 0.93
C ASP A 134 -13.01 -6.96 2.44
N LYS A 135 -14.22 -7.32 2.87
CA LYS A 135 -14.50 -7.68 4.28
C LYS A 135 -13.74 -8.95 4.70
N THR A 136 -13.69 -9.95 3.83
CA THR A 136 -13.04 -11.26 4.09
C THR A 136 -11.53 -11.08 4.26
N THR A 137 -10.88 -10.39 3.33
CA THR A 137 -9.45 -10.08 3.36
C THR A 137 -9.10 -9.29 4.62
N ARG A 138 -9.91 -8.30 5.01
CA ARG A 138 -9.71 -7.57 6.28
C ARG A 138 -9.84 -8.47 7.51
N GLN A 139 -10.80 -9.38 7.54
CA GLN A 139 -10.94 -10.33 8.65
C GLN A 139 -9.73 -11.26 8.76
N GLU A 140 -9.24 -11.81 7.64
CA GLU A 140 -8.03 -12.62 7.60
C GLU A 140 -6.82 -11.83 8.13
N LEU A 141 -6.62 -10.59 7.66
CA LEU A 141 -5.52 -9.73 8.12
C LEU A 141 -5.63 -9.34 9.60
N ARG A 142 -6.84 -9.19 10.14
CA ARG A 142 -7.08 -8.98 11.59
C ARG A 142 -6.66 -10.19 12.41
N LYS A 143 -7.02 -11.40 11.95
CA LYS A 143 -6.60 -12.65 12.60
C LYS A 143 -5.06 -12.79 12.63
N LEU A 144 -4.39 -12.27 11.60
CA LEU A 144 -2.92 -12.21 11.53
C LEU A 144 -2.30 -11.06 12.34
N GLY A 145 -3.10 -10.19 12.97
CA GLY A 145 -2.61 -9.03 13.70
C GLY A 145 -1.96 -7.95 12.81
N LEU A 146 -2.13 -8.03 11.49
CA LEU A 146 -1.56 -7.07 10.53
C LEU A 146 -2.37 -5.78 10.47
N ILE A 147 -3.65 -5.85 10.84
CA ILE A 147 -4.51 -4.68 11.03
C ILE A 147 -5.35 -4.87 12.30
N GLY A 148 -5.74 -3.76 12.94
CA GLY A 148 -6.64 -3.80 14.10
C GLY A 148 -6.08 -4.44 15.38
N LYS A 149 -4.78 -4.82 15.41
CA LYS A 149 -4.10 -5.26 16.62
C LYS A 149 -4.18 -4.16 17.68
N LYS A 150 -4.80 -4.46 18.82
CA LYS A 150 -4.74 -3.60 20.01
C LYS A 150 -3.39 -3.82 20.66
N VAL A 151 -2.68 -2.74 20.94
CA VAL A 151 -1.42 -2.84 21.69
C VAL A 151 -1.75 -2.90 23.17
N LYS A 152 -1.11 -3.85 23.88
CA LYS A 152 -1.31 -4.01 25.32
C LYS A 152 -0.87 -2.75 26.08
N LYS A 153 -1.63 -2.48 27.15
CA LYS A 153 -1.65 -1.31 28.03
C LYS A 153 -0.34 -1.03 28.78
N ASP A 154 0.57 -2.00 28.84
CA ASP A 154 1.63 -2.05 29.85
C ASP A 154 3.03 -1.77 29.28
N SER A 155 3.13 -0.91 28.27
CA SER A 155 4.44 -0.38 27.87
C SER A 155 4.88 0.70 28.87
N LYS A 156 6.01 0.47 29.53
CA LYS A 156 6.71 1.42 30.41
C LYS A 156 6.75 2.80 29.76
N CYS A 157 6.34 3.83 30.49
CA CYS A 157 6.25 5.20 29.96
C CYS A 157 7.22 6.12 30.72
N ALA A 158 7.99 6.91 29.99
CA ALA A 158 8.91 7.89 30.58
C ALA A 158 8.21 8.98 31.41
N PHE A 159 6.89 9.09 31.33
CA PHE A 159 6.07 10.08 32.02
C PHE A 159 5.25 9.49 33.18
N ASP A 160 5.56 8.27 33.62
CA ASP A 160 4.79 7.59 34.67
C ASP A 160 4.83 8.33 36.02
N SER A 161 5.92 9.04 36.33
CA SER A 161 6.04 9.87 37.54
C SER A 161 5.29 11.20 37.45
N ARG A 162 4.83 11.60 36.27
CA ARG A 162 4.15 12.90 36.06
C ARG A 162 2.65 12.78 36.34
N LYS A 163 2.08 13.85 36.88
CA LYS A 163 0.65 13.96 37.12
C LYS A 163 -0.12 13.88 35.80
N THR A 164 -1.24 13.17 35.80
CA THR A 164 -2.22 13.21 34.71
C THR A 164 -3.07 14.47 34.87
N VAL A 165 -3.13 15.30 33.82
CA VAL A 165 -3.89 16.55 33.82
C VAL A 165 -5.17 16.49 32.98
N ASP A 166 -5.23 15.56 32.02
CA ASP A 166 -6.42 15.33 31.18
C ASP A 166 -6.40 13.90 30.60
N THR A 167 -7.51 13.44 30.01
CA THR A 167 -7.66 12.14 29.36
C THR A 167 -8.32 12.27 28.00
N VAL A 168 -7.68 11.70 26.97
CA VAL A 168 -8.20 11.66 25.60
C VAL A 168 -8.78 10.28 25.34
N LYS A 169 -10.01 10.22 24.80
CA LYS A 169 -10.70 8.96 24.48
C LYS A 169 -11.04 8.86 23.00
N ASN A 170 -10.71 7.73 22.40
CA ASN A 170 -11.19 7.28 21.09
C ASN A 170 -10.95 8.27 19.93
N GLN A 171 -9.87 9.04 19.99
CA GLN A 171 -9.53 10.01 18.95
C GLN A 171 -8.79 9.40 17.78
N VAL A 172 -8.91 10.00 16.60
CA VAL A 172 -8.20 9.57 15.40
C VAL A 172 -7.07 10.55 15.12
N GLY A 173 -5.85 10.03 15.05
CA GLY A 173 -4.66 10.83 14.79
C GLY A 173 -3.75 10.20 13.76
N LYS A 174 -2.88 11.03 13.18
CA LYS A 174 -1.83 10.61 12.26
C LYS A 174 -0.48 10.67 12.95
N ILE A 175 0.24 9.57 12.94
CA ILE A 175 1.62 9.52 13.42
C ILE A 175 2.50 10.34 12.47
N ARG A 176 3.31 11.22 13.03
CA ARG A 176 4.27 12.05 12.31
C ARG A 176 5.66 11.88 12.89
N LYS A 177 6.63 11.59 12.02
CA LYS A 177 8.05 11.65 12.39
C LYS A 177 8.49 13.10 12.35
N ILE A 178 8.99 13.63 13.47
CA ILE A 178 9.56 14.98 13.54
C ILE A 178 11.06 14.93 13.25
N HIS A 179 11.77 14.01 13.91
CA HIS A 179 13.17 13.67 13.66
C HIS A 179 13.40 12.21 14.07
N ASP A 180 14.65 11.72 14.01
CA ASP A 180 14.96 10.29 14.16
C ASP A 180 14.50 9.63 15.46
N ARG A 181 14.31 10.42 16.53
CA ARG A 181 13.94 9.92 17.85
C ARG A 181 12.57 10.37 18.33
N LEU A 182 11.86 11.20 17.55
CA LEU A 182 10.59 11.79 17.97
C LEU A 182 9.48 11.52 16.96
N TYR A 183 8.47 10.80 17.43
CA TYR A 183 7.20 10.60 16.76
C TYR A 183 6.11 11.28 17.58
N ILE A 184 5.21 11.98 16.91
CA ILE A 184 4.04 12.60 17.53
C ILE A 184 2.76 12.08 16.87
N ILE A 185 1.64 12.17 17.57
CA ILE A 185 0.31 11.92 17.04
C ILE A 185 -0.35 13.27 16.81
N VAL A 186 -0.68 13.57 15.56
CA VAL A 186 -1.42 14.78 15.19
C VAL A 186 -2.89 14.42 15.07
N SER A 187 -3.70 14.88 16.02
CA SER A 187 -5.16 14.81 15.97
C SER A 187 -5.71 16.10 15.37
N LYS A 188 -6.86 16.03 14.68
CA LYS A 188 -7.54 17.23 14.20
C LYS A 188 -8.09 18.08 15.35
N ASP A 189 -8.57 17.41 16.39
CA ASP A 189 -9.44 18.04 17.38
C ASP A 189 -8.66 18.43 18.65
N ASN A 190 -7.68 17.62 19.06
CA ASN A 190 -6.96 17.83 20.33
C ASN A 190 -5.45 18.10 20.17
N GLY A 191 -5.02 18.56 19.00
CA GLY A 191 -3.64 19.01 18.79
C GLY A 191 -2.61 17.88 18.62
N ARG A 192 -1.39 18.11 19.13
CA ARG A 192 -0.20 17.26 18.93
C ARG A 192 0.17 16.56 20.23
N PHE A 193 0.31 15.24 20.19
CA PHE A 193 0.69 14.41 21.34
C PHE A 193 2.05 13.75 21.12
N ALA A 194 2.91 13.74 22.14
CA ALA A 194 4.16 12.99 22.19
C ALA A 194 3.95 11.71 23.02
N PRO A 195 3.64 10.56 22.38
CA PRO A 195 3.43 9.32 23.10
C PRO A 195 4.75 8.74 23.63
N CYS A 196 4.86 8.52 24.94
CA CYS A 196 6.04 7.89 25.57
C CYS A 196 6.17 6.39 25.29
N ASN A 197 5.06 5.72 25.01
CA ASN A 197 4.95 4.27 25.06
C ASN A 197 4.37 3.68 23.75
N LEU A 198 4.55 4.42 22.65
CA LEU A 198 4.27 3.96 21.29
C LEU A 198 5.28 2.88 20.89
N SER A 199 4.78 1.68 20.58
CA SER A 199 5.60 0.54 20.16
C SER A 199 6.32 0.83 18.85
N ASP A 200 7.55 0.32 18.72
CA ASP A 200 8.41 0.54 17.54
C ASP A 200 7.76 0.08 16.24
N GLU A 201 6.91 -0.95 16.30
CA GLU A 201 6.16 -1.46 15.13
C GLU A 201 5.21 -0.41 14.53
N PHE A 202 4.80 0.59 15.33
CA PHE A 202 3.91 1.69 14.96
C PHE A 202 4.62 3.04 14.77
N LYS A 203 5.93 3.13 15.00
CA LYS A 203 6.74 4.33 14.73
C LYS A 203 6.98 4.52 13.22
N LYS A 204 5.90 4.72 12.46
CA LYS A 204 5.90 4.87 11.01
C LYS A 204 5.23 6.19 10.64
N ASP A 205 5.95 7.06 9.93
CA ASP A 205 5.38 8.34 9.48
C ASP A 205 4.14 8.09 8.60
N GLY A 206 3.10 8.84 8.91
CA GLY A 206 1.85 8.84 8.19
C GLY A 206 0.84 7.76 8.58
N LEU A 207 1.16 6.90 9.55
CA LEU A 207 0.25 5.86 10.02
C LEU A 207 -0.96 6.48 10.73
N MET A 208 -2.16 6.06 10.35
CA MET A 208 -3.41 6.49 10.99
C MET A 208 -3.76 5.55 12.14
N ILE A 209 -3.96 6.11 13.32
CA ILE A 209 -4.36 5.36 14.51
C ILE A 209 -5.60 5.97 15.16
N ARG A 210 -6.37 5.14 15.82
CA ARG A 210 -7.38 5.53 16.80
C ARG A 210 -6.82 5.22 18.18
N PHE A 211 -6.80 6.21 19.06
CA PHE A 211 -6.06 6.16 20.31
C PHE A 211 -6.83 6.76 21.47
N SER A 212 -6.47 6.32 22.67
CA SER A 212 -6.89 6.87 23.96
C SER A 212 -5.67 6.91 24.89
N GLY A 213 -5.70 7.76 25.91
CA GLY A 213 -4.60 7.88 26.84
C GLY A 213 -4.68 9.11 27.74
N ASP A 214 -3.63 9.26 28.53
CA ASP A 214 -3.52 10.28 29.57
C ASP A 214 -2.60 11.39 29.09
N VAL A 215 -3.06 12.63 29.23
CA VAL A 215 -2.24 13.82 29.07
C VAL A 215 -1.44 14.03 30.35
N LYS A 216 -0.13 14.14 30.20
CA LYS A 216 0.82 14.28 31.31
C LYS A 216 1.25 15.73 31.45
N GLU A 217 1.45 16.14 32.70
CA GLU A 217 1.88 17.47 33.06
C GLU A 217 3.21 17.85 32.38
N ILE A 218 3.26 19.08 31.87
CA ILE A 218 4.49 19.74 31.44
C ILE A 218 4.82 20.77 32.52
N TYR A 219 6.01 20.66 33.10
CA TYR A 219 6.42 21.60 34.15
C TYR A 219 6.65 23.01 33.57
N PRO A 220 6.47 24.09 34.37
CA PRO A 220 6.50 25.47 33.85
C PRO A 220 7.73 25.88 33.04
N ASN A 221 8.89 25.24 33.27
CA ASN A 221 10.16 25.56 32.61
C ASN A 221 10.53 24.61 31.45
N GLU A 222 9.62 23.73 31.03
CA GLU A 222 9.86 22.79 29.95
C GLU A 222 9.29 23.28 28.61
N ARG A 223 10.03 23.07 27.52
CA ARG A 223 9.57 23.33 26.15
C ARG A 223 9.54 22.03 25.36
N TRP A 224 8.32 21.58 25.03
CA TRP A 224 8.10 20.37 24.26
C TRP A 224 7.49 20.66 22.89
N ALA A 225 7.82 19.83 21.90
CA ALA A 225 7.26 19.95 20.55
C ALA A 225 5.79 19.52 20.44
N ALA A 226 5.29 18.81 21.45
CA ALA A 226 3.93 18.28 21.55
C ALA A 226 3.58 17.96 23.01
N THR A 227 2.29 17.86 23.30
CA THR A 227 1.76 17.53 24.62
C THR A 227 2.17 16.14 25.06
N LEU A 228 2.73 15.99 26.26
CA LEU A 228 3.18 14.69 26.78
C LEU A 228 1.99 13.75 26.96
N PHE A 229 2.13 12.51 26.47
CA PHE A 229 1.01 11.60 26.38
C PHE A 229 1.41 10.17 26.71
N LYS A 230 0.59 9.49 27.53
CA LYS A 230 0.70 8.05 27.78
C LYS A 230 -0.48 7.35 27.11
N LEU A 231 -0.20 6.53 26.10
CA LEU A 231 -1.23 5.75 25.42
C LEU A 231 -1.77 4.68 26.37
N SER A 232 -3.09 4.60 26.50
CA SER A 232 -3.79 3.54 27.22
C SER A 232 -4.39 2.49 26.29
N ASP A 233 -4.79 2.89 25.08
CA ASP A 233 -5.22 2.00 24.01
C ASP A 233 -4.95 2.68 22.65
N TYR A 234 -4.56 1.89 21.66
CA TYR A 234 -4.54 2.36 20.28
C TYR A 234 -4.59 1.21 19.28
N LYS A 235 -5.19 1.50 18.13
CA LYS A 235 -5.27 0.59 16.99
C LYS A 235 -5.06 1.35 15.69
N VAL A 236 -4.43 0.70 14.72
CA VAL A 236 -4.36 1.23 13.35
C VAL A 236 -5.76 1.22 12.76
N VAL A 237 -6.16 2.36 12.18
CA VAL A 237 -7.46 2.52 11.50
C VAL A 237 -7.26 2.75 10.02
N ASP A 238 -8.21 2.30 9.20
CA ASP A 238 -8.23 2.63 7.78
C ASP A 238 -8.71 4.09 7.60
N GLU A 239 -8.25 4.79 6.56
CA GLU A 239 -8.76 6.14 6.28
C GLU A 239 -10.28 6.14 6.02
N GLU A 240 -10.82 4.99 5.59
CA GLU A 240 -12.25 4.76 5.37
C GLU A 240 -13.05 4.71 6.69
N ASP A 241 -12.42 4.34 7.82
CA ASP A 241 -13.06 4.34 9.15
C ASP A 241 -13.30 5.77 9.69
N LYS A 242 -12.91 6.82 8.94
CA LYS A 242 -13.23 8.21 9.24
C LYS A 242 -14.70 8.55 8.96
N SER A 243 -15.33 7.90 7.98
CA SER A 243 -16.66 8.34 7.51
C SER A 243 -17.82 7.75 8.32
N THR A 244 -17.65 6.57 8.91
CA THR A 244 -18.77 5.83 9.52
C THR A 244 -19.33 6.49 10.78
N LYS A 245 -18.59 7.38 11.46
CA LYS A 245 -19.09 8.08 12.65
C LYS A 245 -19.73 9.45 12.40
N VAL A 246 -19.64 9.99 11.18
CA VAL A 246 -20.30 11.27 10.86
C VAL A 246 -21.74 11.03 10.38
N SER A 247 -22.02 9.89 9.75
CA SER A 247 -23.36 9.58 9.24
C SER A 247 -24.37 9.13 10.31
N GLU A 248 -23.90 8.57 11.43
CA GLU A 248 -24.79 8.02 12.47
C GLU A 248 -25.24 9.09 13.50
N PHE A 249 -24.60 10.26 13.52
CA PHE A 249 -25.01 11.39 14.37
C PHE A 249 -25.94 12.38 13.65
N ASN A 250 -25.97 12.37 12.31
CA ASN A 250 -26.80 13.27 11.51
C ASN A 250 -28.20 12.69 11.17
N SER A 251 -28.48 11.45 11.56
CA SER A 251 -29.80 10.83 11.39
C SER A 251 -30.70 10.90 12.62
N VAL A 252 -30.24 11.50 13.73
CA VAL A 252 -31.02 11.60 14.98
C VAL A 252 -31.65 12.99 15.19
N ASN A 253 -31.19 14.02 14.47
CA ASN A 253 -31.70 15.40 14.66
C ASN A 253 -32.53 15.90 13.48
N LYS A 254 -33.42 15.06 12.94
CA LYS A 254 -34.32 15.47 11.85
C LYS A 254 -35.75 14.97 12.05
N GLU A 255 -36.26 15.14 13.26
CA GLU A 255 -37.68 15.11 13.59
C GLU A 255 -37.89 16.06 14.78
N GLU A 256 -38.10 17.34 14.46
CA GLU A 256 -38.90 18.33 15.19
C GLU A 256 -39.31 19.44 14.20
#